data_AF-A0A804HTC0-F1
#
_entry.id   AF-A0A804HTC0-F1
#
_cell.length_a   1.000
_cell.length_b   1.000
_cell.length_c   1.000
_cell.angle_alpha   90.00
_cell.angle_beta   90.00
_cell.angle_gamma   90.00
#
_symmetry.space_group_name_H-M   'P 1'
#
loop_
_entity.id
_entity.type
_entity.pdbx_description
1 polymer ?
#
loop_
_entity_poly.entity_id
_entity_poly.type
_entity_poly.pdbx_seq_one_letter_code
_entity_poly.pdbx_strand_id
1 'polypeptide(L)'
;MPLLMNEDLLQDLVLYKKSHEKAVSSAARSLITLFREICPSLLVKKDCGRPVNPKARPKAYGEVSIATDVPDIELLELVDNSMTDGSDAEASASDLDDEYDIRAGREDRGKYQAGTVVKQKKARQKTGGLSNRQKEHIKKMPLAAKRAKVARSRQDKKQRQRQSGKQFQGRKAWK
;
A
#
# COMPACT_ATOMS: atom_id res chain seq x y z
N MET A 1 33.31 3.41 3.89
CA MET A 1 33.99 3.43 2.58
C MET A 1 32.97 3.62 1.46
N PRO A 2 32.61 4.87 1.13
CA PRO A 2 31.91 5.23 -0.11
C PRO A 2 32.88 5.62 -1.24
N LEU A 3 34.19 5.43 -1.04
CA LEU A 3 35.25 5.73 -2.01
C LEU A 3 35.47 4.62 -3.04
N LEU A 4 34.83 3.46 -2.87
CA LEU A 4 34.99 2.31 -3.77
C LEU A 4 33.86 2.20 -4.81
N MET A 5 32.67 2.76 -4.51
CA MET A 5 31.51 2.74 -5.41
C MET A 5 31.34 4.12 -6.05
N ASN A 6 31.88 4.25 -7.26
CA ASN A 6 31.75 5.44 -8.09
C ASN A 6 30.34 5.54 -8.68
N GLU A 7 29.96 6.74 -9.11
CA GLU A 7 28.65 7.00 -9.72
C GLU A 7 28.39 6.09 -10.94
N ASP A 8 29.36 5.98 -11.85
CA ASP A 8 29.24 5.18 -13.07
C ASP A 8 29.04 3.69 -12.77
N LEU A 9 29.83 3.15 -11.83
CA LEU A 9 29.71 1.75 -11.41
C LEU A 9 28.35 1.48 -10.74
N LEU A 10 27.87 2.41 -9.91
CA LEU A 10 26.55 2.27 -9.29
C LEU A 10 25.43 2.30 -10.34
N GLN A 11 25.53 3.19 -11.33
CA GLN A 11 24.55 3.25 -12.42
C GLN A 11 24.52 1.95 -13.21
N ASP A 12 25.68 1.40 -13.56
CA ASP A 12 25.80 0.14 -14.29
C ASP A 12 25.16 -1.03 -13.53
N LEU A 13 25.37 -1.12 -12.21
CA LEU A 13 24.77 -2.16 -11.38
C LEU A 13 23.25 -1.99 -11.26
N VAL A 14 22.76 -0.75 -11.13
CA VAL A 14 21.33 -0.43 -11.00
C VAL A 14 20.55 -0.73 -12.28
N LEU A 15 21.21 -0.71 -13.46
CA LEU A 15 20.58 -1.09 -14.74
C LEU A 15 19.99 -2.51 -14.69
N TYR A 16 20.62 -3.42 -13.93
CA TYR A 16 20.20 -4.82 -13.83
C TYR A 16 18.96 -5.05 -12.95
N LYS A 17 18.26 -4.00 -12.48
CA LYS A 17 17.00 -4.12 -11.72
C LYS A 17 15.84 -4.81 -12.44
N LYS A 18 15.94 -5.00 -13.77
CA LYS A 18 14.99 -5.73 -14.63
C LYS A 18 15.62 -6.96 -15.30
N SER A 19 16.76 -7.43 -14.80
CA SER A 19 17.41 -8.64 -15.30
C SER A 19 16.52 -9.88 -15.10
N HIS A 20 16.71 -10.89 -15.93
CA HIS A 20 15.97 -12.17 -15.84
C HIS A 20 16.34 -12.94 -14.57
N GLU A 21 17.59 -12.80 -14.11
CA GLU A 21 18.04 -13.41 -12.87
C GLU A 21 17.49 -12.66 -11.65
N LYS A 22 16.66 -13.35 -10.87
CA LYS A 22 16.00 -12.77 -9.69
C LYS A 22 17.01 -12.34 -8.62
N ALA A 23 18.10 -13.08 -8.45
CA ALA A 23 19.16 -12.77 -7.49
C ALA A 23 19.90 -11.47 -7.88
N VAL A 24 20.20 -11.29 -9.17
CA VAL A 24 20.84 -10.06 -9.67
C VAL A 24 19.87 -8.89 -9.54
N SER A 25 18.60 -9.08 -9.91
CA SER A 25 17.56 -8.07 -9.75
C SER A 25 17.33 -7.67 -8.28
N SER A 26 17.37 -8.61 -7.34
CA SER A 26 17.19 -8.32 -5.91
C SER A 26 18.39 -7.57 -5.34
N ALA A 27 19.61 -7.95 -5.71
CA ALA A 27 20.83 -7.24 -5.35
C ALA A 27 20.85 -5.80 -5.88
N ALA A 28 20.49 -5.58 -7.15
CA ALA A 28 20.39 -4.23 -7.70
C ALA A 28 19.34 -3.39 -6.97
N ARG A 29 18.18 -3.98 -6.61
CA ARG A 29 17.11 -3.28 -5.87
C ARG A 29 17.50 -2.99 -4.42
N SER A 30 18.26 -3.86 -3.75
CA SER A 30 18.73 -3.60 -2.39
C SER A 30 19.76 -2.46 -2.36
N LEU A 31 20.65 -2.40 -3.36
CA LEU A 31 21.57 -1.26 -3.55
C LEU A 31 20.79 0.06 -3.72
N ILE A 32 19.77 0.09 -4.58
CA ILE A 32 18.90 1.28 -4.74
C ILE A 32 18.31 1.72 -3.39
N THR A 33 17.79 0.80 -2.59
CA THR A 33 17.22 1.12 -1.28
C THR A 33 18.26 1.70 -0.32
N LEU A 34 19.43 1.08 -0.23
CA LEU A 34 20.53 1.53 0.62
C LEU A 34 21.01 2.94 0.26
N PHE A 35 21.23 3.20 -1.04
CA PHE A 35 21.68 4.52 -1.49
C PHE A 35 20.62 5.61 -1.37
N ARG A 36 19.32 5.26 -1.32
CA ARG A 36 18.25 6.24 -1.01
C ARG A 36 18.31 6.75 0.44
N GLU A 37 18.88 5.97 1.36
CA GLU A 37 19.03 6.33 2.77
C GLU A 37 20.38 6.98 3.08
N ILE A 38 21.46 6.50 2.46
CA ILE A 38 22.82 6.96 2.77
C ILE A 38 23.19 8.18 1.93
N CYS A 39 22.95 8.15 0.62
CA CYS A 39 23.43 9.14 -0.36
C CYS A 39 22.53 9.22 -1.61
N PRO A 40 21.37 9.90 -1.53
CA PRO A 40 20.46 9.98 -2.67
C PRO A 40 21.03 10.76 -3.85
N SER A 41 22.09 11.56 -3.65
CA SER A 41 22.75 12.35 -4.71
C SER A 41 23.52 11.52 -5.73
N LEU A 42 23.94 10.30 -5.37
CA LEU A 42 24.69 9.41 -6.25
C LEU A 42 23.75 8.59 -7.18
N LEU A 43 22.44 8.67 -6.93
CA LEU A 43 21.43 7.92 -7.65
C LEU A 43 20.76 8.80 -8.70
N VAL A 44 20.46 8.24 -9.87
CA VAL A 44 19.75 8.97 -10.92
C VAL A 44 18.33 9.32 -10.45
N LYS A 45 17.79 10.49 -10.85
CA LYS A 45 16.44 10.97 -10.49
C LYS A 45 15.31 9.94 -10.65
N LYS A 46 15.46 9.00 -11.58
CA LYS A 46 14.51 7.90 -11.82
C LYS A 46 14.42 6.93 -10.64
N ASP A 47 15.52 6.75 -9.93
CA ASP A 47 15.69 5.77 -8.86
C ASP A 47 15.65 6.40 -7.45
N CYS A 48 15.74 7.73 -7.35
CA CYS A 48 15.60 8.44 -6.07
C CYS A 48 14.22 8.22 -5.39
N GLY A 49 13.17 7.88 -6.16
CA GLY A 49 11.82 7.62 -5.65
C GLY A 49 11.29 8.74 -4.73
N ARG A 50 10.38 8.42 -3.80
CA ARG A 50 9.94 9.39 -2.78
C ARG A 50 11.09 9.62 -1.79
N PRO A 51 11.47 10.88 -1.49
CA PRO A 51 12.51 11.15 -0.50
C PRO A 51 11.99 10.73 0.88
N VAL A 52 12.66 9.76 1.50
CA VAL A 52 12.44 9.41 2.91
C VAL A 52 13.10 10.47 3.79
N ASN A 53 14.34 10.86 3.45
CA ASN A 53 15.07 11.95 4.09
C ASN A 53 15.80 12.79 3.03
N PRO A 54 15.25 13.95 2.61
CA PRO A 54 15.87 14.78 1.57
C PRO A 54 17.22 15.40 1.99
N LYS A 55 17.58 15.29 3.28
CA LYS A 55 18.82 15.81 3.87
C LYS A 55 19.84 14.70 4.21
N ALA A 56 19.58 13.46 3.76
CA ALA A 56 20.51 12.35 3.96
C ALA A 56 21.87 12.67 3.33
N ARG A 57 22.92 12.70 4.16
CA ARG A 57 24.31 12.88 3.74
C ARG A 57 25.07 11.59 4.06
N PRO A 58 26.11 11.24 3.26
CA PRO A 58 27.00 10.14 3.60
C PRO A 58 27.55 10.35 5.01
N LYS A 59 27.34 9.37 5.90
CA LYS A 59 28.01 9.36 7.21
C LYS A 59 29.51 9.30 6.98
N ALA A 60 30.27 10.12 7.70
CA ALA A 60 31.72 10.07 7.66
C ALA A 60 32.21 8.73 8.24
N TYR A 61 33.39 8.28 7.81
CA TYR A 61 33.99 7.07 8.37
C TYR A 61 34.22 7.24 9.88
N GLY A 62 33.67 6.34 10.70
CA GLY A 62 33.73 6.42 12.16
C GLY A 62 32.60 7.22 12.82
N GLU A 63 31.66 7.77 12.05
CA GLU A 63 30.49 8.47 12.60
C GLU A 63 29.43 7.46 13.10
N VAL A 64 29.24 7.40 14.41
CA VAL A 64 28.20 6.58 15.05
C VAL A 64 27.00 7.48 15.36
N SER A 65 25.86 7.21 14.73
CA SER A 65 24.59 7.85 15.10
C SER A 65 24.04 7.15 16.35
N ILE A 66 24.38 7.67 17.53
CA ILE A 66 23.83 7.20 18.80
C ILE A 66 22.48 7.89 18.99
N ALA A 67 21.39 7.13 18.92
CA ALA A 67 20.09 7.63 19.36
C ALA A 67 20.12 7.71 20.88
N THR A 68 20.18 8.92 21.42
CA THR A 68 20.20 9.16 22.87
C THR A 68 18.82 9.00 23.50
N ASP A 69 17.77 9.09 22.69
CA ASP A 69 16.39 9.08 23.16
C ASP A 69 15.47 8.39 22.15
N VAL A 70 14.48 7.66 22.65
CA VAL A 70 13.47 7.00 21.83
C VAL A 70 12.28 7.97 21.73
N PRO A 71 11.99 8.51 20.54
CA PRO A 71 10.80 9.34 20.39
C PRO A 71 9.57 8.53 20.81
N ASP A 72 8.64 9.16 21.51
CA ASP A 72 7.43 8.54 22.10
C ASP A 72 7.64 7.73 23.39
N ILE A 73 8.80 7.82 24.07
CA ILE A 73 8.98 7.22 25.40
C ILE A 73 8.02 7.80 26.45
N GLU A 74 7.69 9.10 26.35
CA GLU A 74 6.70 9.78 27.21
C GLU A 74 5.29 9.19 27.06
N LEU A 75 4.96 8.61 25.90
CA LEU A 75 3.65 7.97 25.68
C LEU A 75 3.54 6.64 26.43
N LEU A 76 4.65 5.94 26.66
CA LEU A 76 4.67 4.70 27.44
C LEU A 76 4.46 4.98 28.93
N GLU A 77 5.09 6.03 29.46
CA GLU A 77 4.88 6.46 30.86
C GLU A 77 3.42 6.86 31.13
N LEU A 78 2.73 7.44 30.13
CA LEU A 78 1.31 7.74 30.19
C LEU A 78 0.43 6.48 30.17
N VAL A 79 0.82 5.46 29.40
CA VAL A 79 0.11 4.17 29.35
C VAL A 79 0.26 3.43 30.68
N ASP A 80 1.47 3.34 31.24
CA ASP A 80 1.73 2.68 32.53
C ASP A 80 0.99 3.36 33.69
N ASN A 81 0.91 4.69 33.68
CA ASN A 81 0.10 5.43 34.65
C ASN A 81 -1.42 5.27 34.43
N SER A 82 -1.86 4.87 33.24
CA SER A 82 -3.28 4.67 32.91
C SER A 82 -3.78 3.22 33.10
N MET A 83 -2.88 2.26 33.35
CA MET A 83 -3.20 0.82 33.41
C MET A 83 -3.32 0.23 34.83
N THR A 84 -3.38 1.08 35.87
CA THR A 84 -3.64 0.62 37.26
C THR A 84 -5.12 0.29 37.55
N ASP A 85 -6.00 0.36 36.55
CA ASP A 85 -7.38 -0.14 36.65
C ASP A 85 -7.86 -0.72 35.31
N GLY A 86 -8.17 -2.03 35.29
CA GLY A 86 -9.03 -2.61 34.26
C GLY A 86 -8.46 -3.72 33.36
N SER A 87 -8.62 -4.97 33.84
CA SER A 87 -8.99 -6.20 33.10
C SER A 87 -8.22 -6.70 31.86
N ASP A 88 -7.76 -7.94 32.02
CA ASP A 88 -7.49 -9.03 31.08
C ASP A 88 -8.12 -8.99 29.68
N ALA A 89 -7.28 -9.35 28.69
CA ALA A 89 -7.52 -9.98 27.40
C ALA A 89 -6.89 -9.18 26.25
N GLU A 90 -5.89 -9.74 25.55
CA GLU A 90 -5.76 -9.49 24.11
C GLU A 90 -5.01 -10.60 23.37
N ALA A 91 -5.52 -10.83 22.16
CA ALA A 91 -5.25 -11.94 21.28
C ALA A 91 -3.90 -11.84 20.57
N SER A 92 -3.17 -12.94 20.49
CA SER A 92 -2.01 -13.08 19.60
C SER A 92 -2.47 -13.46 18.19
N ALA A 93 -2.41 -12.53 17.26
CA ALA A 93 -2.59 -12.75 15.83
C ALA A 93 -1.34 -12.27 15.08
N SER A 94 -0.38 -13.18 14.88
CA SER A 94 0.77 -13.00 14.00
C SER A 94 0.62 -13.89 12.77
N ASP A 95 0.17 -13.33 11.66
CA ASP A 95 0.40 -13.92 10.33
C ASP A 95 0.51 -12.76 9.33
N LEU A 96 1.71 -12.18 9.29
CA LEU A 96 2.12 -11.12 8.37
C LEU A 96 3.10 -11.72 7.37
N ASP A 97 2.59 -12.37 6.33
CA ASP A 97 3.35 -12.65 5.12
C ASP A 97 2.40 -12.77 3.93
N ASP A 98 2.07 -11.65 3.29
CA ASP A 98 1.72 -11.60 1.86
C ASP A 98 1.44 -10.15 1.40
N GLU A 99 2.48 -9.33 1.26
CA GLU A 99 2.35 -8.09 0.49
C GLU A 99 3.58 -7.79 -0.38
N TYR A 100 3.92 -8.67 -1.33
CA TYR A 100 4.76 -8.27 -2.48
C TYR A 100 4.39 -8.98 -3.79
N ASP A 101 3.15 -8.82 -4.24
CA ASP A 101 2.78 -9.16 -5.63
C ASP A 101 1.75 -8.19 -6.26
N ILE A 102 1.93 -6.87 -6.03
CA ILE A 102 1.07 -5.84 -6.65
C ILE A 102 1.87 -4.90 -7.56
N ARG A 103 2.54 -5.42 -8.60
CA ARG A 103 2.99 -4.58 -9.73
C ARG A 103 2.87 -5.23 -11.12
N ALA A 104 1.86 -6.06 -11.35
CA ALA A 104 1.41 -6.36 -12.71
C ALA A 104 -0.06 -5.98 -12.86
N GLY A 105 -0.36 -4.97 -13.70
CA GLY A 105 -1.75 -4.62 -14.09
C GLY A 105 -2.32 -3.33 -13.46
N ARG A 106 -1.61 -2.20 -13.55
CA ARG A 106 -2.09 -0.90 -13.02
C ARG A 106 -2.67 0.01 -14.12
N GLU A 107 -3.53 -0.52 -14.98
CA GLU A 107 -4.27 0.31 -15.97
C GLU A 107 -5.80 0.26 -15.82
N ASP A 108 -6.37 -0.66 -15.02
CA ASP A 108 -7.83 -0.82 -14.88
C ASP A 108 -8.37 -0.54 -13.45
N ARG A 109 -7.77 0.41 -12.72
CA ARG A 109 -8.36 0.88 -11.45
C ARG A 109 -9.11 2.17 -11.71
N GLY A 110 -10.44 2.07 -11.73
CA GLY A 110 -11.35 3.22 -11.83
C GLY A 110 -11.09 4.30 -10.77
N LYS A 111 -11.73 5.46 -10.97
CA LYS A 111 -11.53 6.74 -10.24
C LYS A 111 -11.10 6.57 -8.77
N TYR A 112 -10.01 7.25 -8.41
CA TYR A 112 -9.41 7.30 -7.08
C TYR A 112 -10.47 7.61 -6.01
N GLN A 113 -10.60 6.74 -5.01
CA GLN A 113 -11.44 6.96 -3.83
C GLN A 113 -10.55 6.98 -2.59
N ALA A 114 -10.75 7.96 -1.71
CA ALA A 114 -10.02 8.08 -0.45
C ALA A 114 -10.16 6.78 0.38
N GLY A 115 -9.07 6.35 1.03
CA GLY A 115 -9.02 5.08 1.76
C GLY A 115 -10.09 4.92 2.84
N THR A 116 -10.53 6.03 3.43
CA THR A 116 -11.63 6.09 4.42
C THR A 116 -12.99 5.74 3.82
N VAL A 117 -13.29 6.23 2.62
CA VAL A 117 -14.54 5.92 1.88
C VAL A 117 -14.56 4.45 1.47
N VAL A 118 -13.41 3.91 1.06
CA VAL A 118 -13.26 2.49 0.74
C VAL A 118 -13.45 1.62 1.99
N LYS A 119 -12.87 2.02 3.13
CA LYS A 119 -13.00 1.29 4.41
C LYS A 119 -14.44 1.29 4.93
N GLN A 120 -15.15 2.43 4.88
CA GLN A 120 -16.56 2.50 5.27
C GLN A 120 -17.48 1.71 4.33
N LYS A 121 -17.27 1.77 3.01
CA LYS A 121 -18.02 0.93 2.06
C LYS A 121 -17.77 -0.55 2.30
N LYS A 122 -16.51 -0.95 2.51
CA LYS A 122 -16.15 -2.33 2.84
C LYS A 122 -16.80 -2.75 4.16
N ALA A 123 -16.75 -1.93 5.21
CA ALA A 123 -17.40 -2.22 6.49
C ALA A 123 -18.92 -2.38 6.37
N ARG A 124 -19.59 -1.51 5.60
CA ARG A 124 -21.04 -1.65 5.28
C ARG A 124 -21.37 -2.86 4.41
N GLN A 125 -20.41 -3.34 3.61
CA GLN A 125 -20.54 -4.52 2.75
C GLN A 125 -19.96 -5.80 3.37
N LYS A 126 -19.44 -5.75 4.61
CA LYS A 126 -19.10 -6.94 5.40
C LYS A 126 -20.39 -7.61 5.85
N THR A 127 -21.16 -8.12 4.91
CA THR A 127 -22.02 -9.28 5.15
C THR A 127 -21.08 -10.45 5.35
N GLY A 128 -21.18 -11.14 6.49
CA GLY A 128 -20.45 -12.37 6.75
C GLY A 128 -20.50 -13.28 5.52
N GLY A 129 -19.37 -13.92 5.21
CA GLY A 129 -19.20 -14.66 3.96
C GLY A 129 -20.35 -15.63 3.66
N LEU A 130 -20.53 -15.95 2.38
CA LEU A 130 -21.57 -16.88 1.95
C LEU A 130 -21.39 -18.26 2.62
N SER A 131 -22.51 -18.87 3.02
CA SER A 131 -22.53 -20.23 3.58
C SER A 131 -22.00 -21.25 2.56
N ASN A 132 -21.41 -22.35 3.04
CA ASN A 132 -20.85 -23.39 2.16
C ASN A 132 -21.87 -23.94 1.15
N ARG A 133 -23.14 -24.08 1.56
CA ARG A 133 -24.24 -24.48 0.67
C ARG A 133 -24.48 -23.48 -0.46
N GLN A 134 -24.35 -22.17 -0.17
CA GLN A 134 -24.48 -21.11 -1.17
C GLN A 134 -23.27 -21.11 -2.11
N LYS A 135 -22.05 -21.37 -1.60
CA LYS A 135 -20.84 -21.50 -2.42
C LYS A 135 -20.96 -22.66 -3.41
N GLU A 136 -21.46 -23.82 -2.99
CA GLU A 136 -21.67 -24.97 -3.87
C GLU A 136 -22.69 -24.70 -4.96
N HIS A 137 -23.81 -24.08 -4.61
CA HIS A 137 -24.83 -23.71 -5.59
C HIS A 137 -24.26 -22.74 -6.64
N ILE A 138 -23.47 -21.74 -6.21
CA ILE A 138 -22.77 -20.82 -7.12
C ILE A 138 -21.75 -21.57 -7.99
N LYS A 139 -21.01 -22.54 -7.45
CA LYS A 139 -20.08 -23.36 -8.22
C LYS A 139 -20.81 -24.11 -9.34
N LYS A 140 -21.93 -24.78 -9.00
CA LYS A 140 -22.75 -25.61 -9.91
C LYS A 140 -23.55 -24.82 -10.95
N MET A 141 -23.67 -23.49 -10.83
CA MET A 141 -24.40 -22.70 -11.83
C MET A 141 -23.72 -22.69 -13.21
N PRO A 142 -24.50 -22.83 -14.31
CA PRO A 142 -23.97 -22.80 -15.67
C PRO A 142 -23.38 -21.43 -16.02
N LEU A 143 -22.35 -21.43 -16.86
CA LEU A 143 -21.59 -20.23 -17.24
C LEU A 143 -22.49 -19.13 -17.85
N ALA A 144 -23.51 -19.52 -18.60
CA ALA A 144 -24.48 -18.59 -19.18
C ALA A 144 -25.27 -17.82 -18.10
N ALA A 145 -25.70 -18.49 -17.03
CA ALA A 145 -26.43 -17.86 -15.93
C ALA A 145 -25.55 -16.90 -15.12
N LYS A 146 -24.27 -17.26 -14.90
CA LYS A 146 -23.27 -16.37 -14.28
C LYS A 146 -23.06 -15.11 -15.11
N ARG A 147 -22.88 -15.26 -16.43
CA ARG A 147 -22.70 -14.15 -17.37
C ARG A 147 -23.93 -13.24 -17.44
N ALA A 148 -25.14 -13.82 -17.45
CA ALA A 148 -26.39 -13.05 -17.44
C ALA A 148 -26.57 -12.23 -16.16
N LYS A 149 -26.22 -12.78 -14.99
CA LYS A 149 -26.28 -12.05 -13.71
C LYS A 149 -25.34 -10.83 -13.70
N VAL A 150 -24.13 -11.00 -14.23
CA VAL A 150 -23.16 -9.89 -14.37
C VAL A 150 -23.65 -8.83 -15.36
N ALA A 151 -24.22 -9.25 -16.49
CA ALA A 151 -24.79 -8.35 -17.49
C ALA A 151 -25.94 -7.50 -16.91
N ARG A 152 -26.88 -8.13 -16.18
CA ARG A 152 -27.98 -7.43 -15.49
C ARG A 152 -27.46 -6.43 -14.46
N SER A 153 -26.50 -6.82 -13.63
CA SER A 153 -25.90 -5.92 -12.63
C SER A 153 -25.21 -4.70 -13.27
N ARG A 154 -24.55 -4.88 -14.44
CA ARG A 154 -23.97 -3.77 -15.20
C ARG A 154 -25.04 -2.84 -15.77
N GLN A 155 -26.15 -3.39 -16.27
CA GLN A 155 -27.29 -2.62 -16.76
C GLN A 155 -27.94 -1.80 -15.63
N ASP A 156 -28.15 -2.38 -14.45
CA ASP A 156 -28.72 -1.69 -13.28
C ASP A 156 -27.82 -0.54 -12.81
N LYS A 157 -26.50 -0.74 -12.76
CA LYS A 157 -25.54 0.33 -12.43
C LYS A 157 -25.61 1.46 -13.46
N LYS A 158 -25.72 1.14 -14.75
CA LYS A 158 -25.86 2.12 -15.83
C LYS A 158 -27.18 2.89 -15.70
N GLN A 159 -28.28 2.23 -15.36
CA GLN A 159 -29.57 2.90 -15.12
C GLN A 159 -29.53 3.82 -13.89
N ARG A 160 -28.94 3.36 -12.77
CA ARG A 160 -28.77 4.17 -11.55
C ARG A 160 -27.91 5.42 -11.78
N GLN A 161 -26.82 5.30 -12.54
CA GLN A 161 -25.99 6.45 -12.91
C GLN A 161 -26.73 7.45 -13.81
N ARG A 162 -27.60 6.97 -14.71
CA ARG A 162 -28.44 7.83 -15.54
C ARG A 162 -29.55 8.54 -14.75
N GLN A 163 -30.02 7.95 -13.65
CA GLN A 163 -31.01 8.56 -12.76
C GLN A 163 -30.37 9.56 -11.79
N SER A 164 -29.18 9.29 -11.26
CA SER A 164 -28.50 10.19 -10.31
C SER A 164 -28.11 11.54 -10.92
N GLY A 165 -27.86 11.60 -12.24
CA GLY A 165 -27.62 12.86 -12.95
C GLY A 165 -28.86 13.74 -13.15
N LYS A 166 -30.07 13.21 -12.90
CA LYS A 166 -31.34 13.93 -13.08
C LYS A 166 -31.89 14.54 -11.79
N GLN A 167 -31.32 14.18 -10.63
CA GLN A 167 -31.79 14.64 -9.32
C GLN A 167 -30.93 15.76 -8.71
N PHE A 168 -29.81 16.15 -9.34
CA PHE A 168 -29.06 17.35 -8.94
C PHE A 168 -29.57 18.58 -9.70
N GLN A 169 -30.86 18.90 -9.55
CA GLN A 169 -31.34 20.26 -9.78
C GLN A 169 -31.10 21.00 -8.48
N GLY A 170 -29.92 21.64 -8.38
CA GLY A 170 -29.53 22.42 -7.20
C GLY A 170 -30.61 23.45 -6.90
N ARG A 171 -31.20 23.38 -5.70
CA ARG A 171 -32.02 24.46 -5.17
C ARG A 171 -31.12 25.69 -5.06
N LYS A 172 -31.29 26.65 -5.99
CA LYS A 172 -30.75 28.00 -5.87
C LYS A 172 -31.36 28.61 -4.60
N ALA A 173 -30.62 28.58 -3.50
CA ALA A 173 -30.87 29.47 -2.38
C ALA A 173 -30.30 30.83 -2.79
N TRP A 174 -31.18 31.77 -3.16
CA TRP A 174 -30.84 33.17 -3.35
C TRP A 174 -31.52 34.00 -2.27
N LYS A 175 -30.73 34.96 -1.75
CA LYS A 175 -31.00 36.12 -0.89
C LYS A 175 -31.72 35.88 0.44
#